data_AF-A0A377DZR1-F1
#
_entry.id   AF-A0A377DZR1-F1
#
_cell.length_a   1.000
_cell.length_b   1.000
_cell.length_c   1.000
_cell.angle_alpha   90.00
_cell.angle_beta   90.00
_cell.angle_gamma   90.00
#
_symmetry.space_group_name_H-M   'P 1'
#
loop_
_entity.id
_entity.type
_entity.pdbx_description
1 polymer ?
#
loop_
_entity_poly.entity_id
_entity_poly.type
_entity_poly.pdbx_seq_one_letter_code
_entity_poly.pdbx_strand_id
1 'polypeptide(L)'
;MFNCMLIDLKGMLTQGFKMGNAEIEPPKSISTATAVTAQIIAQVASHIYGGTTINRIDEVLAPFVTASYNKHRKTAEEWSIPDAEGYANSRTIKECYDAFQSLEYEVNTLHTANGQTPFVTFGFGLGTSWESRLIQESILRNRIAGLGKNRKTAVFPKLVFAIRDGLNHKKGDPNYDIKQLALECASKRMYPDILNYDQVVKVTGSFKTPMGCRSFLGVWENENGEQIHDGRNNLGVISLNLPRIALEAKGDEATFWKLLDERLVLARKALMTRIARLEGVKARVAPILYMEGACGVRLNADDDVSEIFKNGRASISLGYIGIHETINALFGGEHVYDNEQLRAKGIAIVERLRQAVDQWKEENGLWFQSLQHAE
;
A
#
# COMPACT_ATOMS: atom_id res chain seq x y z
N MET A 1 -13.77 -4.83 11.52
CA MET A 1 -12.48 -4.80 10.78
C MET A 1 -12.72 -4.16 9.42
N PHE A 2 -11.75 -3.41 8.90
CA PHE A 2 -11.73 -2.88 7.54
C PHE A 2 -10.74 -3.67 6.65
N ASN A 3 -10.64 -3.31 5.37
CA ASN A 3 -9.91 -4.07 4.35
C ASN A 3 -8.40 -3.87 4.43
N CYS A 4 -7.88 -2.85 3.75
CA CYS A 4 -6.45 -2.58 3.58
C CYS A 4 -6.12 -1.15 3.99
N MET A 5 -4.83 -0.84 4.19
CA MET A 5 -4.38 0.49 4.61
C MET A 5 -2.95 0.85 4.21
N LEU A 6 -2.67 2.15 4.19
CA LEU A 6 -1.31 2.69 4.35
C LEU A 6 -1.07 2.92 5.85
N ILE A 7 -0.05 2.29 6.42
CA ILE A 7 0.28 2.48 7.84
C ILE A 7 1.01 3.83 8.00
N ASP A 8 0.58 4.66 8.96
CA ASP A 8 1.36 5.84 9.37
C ASP A 8 2.58 5.44 10.22
N LEU A 9 3.52 4.76 9.57
CA LEU A 9 4.74 4.29 10.22
C LEU A 9 5.58 5.46 10.75
N LYS A 10 5.59 6.59 10.04
CA LYS A 10 6.33 7.79 10.46
C LYS A 10 5.78 8.32 11.78
N GLY A 11 4.46 8.51 11.90
CA GLY A 11 3.83 8.97 13.14
C GLY A 11 4.09 8.03 14.31
N MET A 12 3.98 6.72 14.08
CA MET A 12 4.23 5.71 15.11
C MET A 12 5.69 5.72 15.61
N LEU A 13 6.67 5.70 14.70
CA LEU A 13 8.09 5.62 15.08
C LEU A 13 8.64 6.93 15.65
N THR A 14 8.01 8.07 15.42
CA THR A 14 8.50 9.38 15.89
C THR A 14 7.85 9.86 17.19
N GLN A 15 6.61 9.46 17.47
CA GLN A 15 5.88 9.90 18.66
C GLN A 15 5.89 8.88 19.80
N GLY A 16 6.38 7.67 19.54
CA GLY A 16 6.23 6.53 20.45
C GLY A 16 4.80 5.98 20.44
N PHE A 17 4.62 4.73 20.86
CA PHE A 17 3.31 4.07 20.85
C PHE A 17 3.32 2.83 21.72
N LYS A 18 2.15 2.35 22.12
CA LYS A 18 2.01 1.08 22.84
C LYS A 18 1.78 -0.08 21.86
N MET A 19 2.47 -1.18 22.09
CA MET A 19 2.27 -2.43 21.35
C MET A 19 2.24 -3.61 22.31
N GLY A 20 1.05 -4.20 22.46
CA GLY A 20 0.81 -5.19 23.52
C GLY A 20 1.06 -4.57 24.89
N ASN A 21 2.06 -5.08 25.61
CA ASN A 21 2.44 -4.60 26.93
C ASN A 21 3.63 -3.64 26.93
N ALA A 22 4.24 -3.39 25.76
CA ALA A 22 5.42 -2.54 25.64
C ALA A 22 5.05 -1.12 25.23
N GLU A 23 5.65 -0.14 25.89
CA GLU A 23 5.68 1.26 25.44
C GLU A 23 6.96 1.44 24.60
N ILE A 24 6.76 1.66 23.30
CA ILE A 24 7.84 1.75 22.32
C ILE A 24 8.25 3.22 22.19
N GLU A 25 9.49 3.52 22.56
CA GLU A 25 10.13 4.82 22.30
C GLU A 25 10.61 4.94 20.84
N PRO A 26 10.85 6.16 20.34
CA PRO A 26 11.48 6.37 19.04
C PRO A 26 12.77 5.55 18.87
N PRO A 27 12.89 4.74 17.80
CA PRO A 27 14.09 3.92 17.57
C PRO A 27 15.35 4.76 17.46
N LYS A 28 16.45 4.25 18.03
CA LYS A 28 17.77 4.91 18.02
C LYS A 28 18.75 4.28 17.02
N SER A 29 18.26 3.43 16.12
CA SER A 29 19.03 2.77 15.05
C SER A 29 18.11 2.21 13.96
N ILE A 30 18.65 2.00 12.75
CA ILE A 30 17.91 1.36 11.65
C ILE A 30 17.53 -0.09 11.98
N SER A 31 18.38 -0.81 12.72
CA SER A 31 18.10 -2.18 13.17
C SER A 31 16.87 -2.22 14.08
N THR A 32 16.79 -1.32 15.06
CA THR A 32 15.62 -1.25 15.95
C THR A 32 14.38 -0.79 15.19
N ALA A 33 14.51 0.18 14.28
CA ALA A 33 13.38 0.70 13.52
C ALA A 33 12.73 -0.37 12.63
N THR A 34 13.54 -1.19 11.96
CA THR A 34 13.05 -2.29 11.12
C THR A 34 12.42 -3.43 11.93
N ALA A 35 13.00 -3.79 13.08
CA ALA A 35 12.41 -4.79 13.99
C ALA A 35 11.05 -4.35 14.56
N VAL A 36 10.92 -3.08 14.94
CA VAL A 36 9.63 -2.50 15.37
C VAL A 36 8.64 -2.48 14.19
N THR A 37 9.12 -2.12 12.99
CA THR A 37 8.30 -2.11 11.77
C THR A 37 7.70 -3.49 11.47
N ALA A 38 8.47 -4.57 11.57
CA ALA A 38 7.98 -5.94 11.38
C ALA A 38 6.86 -6.31 12.37
N GLN A 39 7.02 -5.92 13.63
CA GLN A 39 6.01 -6.15 14.67
C GLN A 39 4.73 -5.33 14.40
N ILE A 40 4.87 -4.07 13.99
CA ILE A 40 3.72 -3.24 13.56
C ILE A 40 2.98 -3.93 12.40
N ILE A 41 3.69 -4.42 11.38
CA ILE A 41 3.09 -5.12 10.24
C ILE A 41 2.27 -6.33 10.71
N ALA A 42 2.84 -7.18 11.57
CA ALA A 42 2.16 -8.36 12.09
C ALA A 42 0.90 -8.00 12.93
N GLN A 43 1.00 -6.96 13.76
CA GLN A 43 -0.12 -6.50 14.58
C GLN A 43 -1.23 -5.89 13.72
N VAL A 44 -0.91 -4.98 12.79
CA VAL A 44 -1.89 -4.37 11.90
C VAL A 44 -2.57 -5.42 11.03
N ALA A 45 -1.80 -6.34 10.43
CA ALA A 45 -2.34 -7.41 9.58
C ALA A 45 -3.22 -8.41 10.35
N SER A 46 -3.13 -8.45 11.69
CA SER A 46 -4.02 -9.26 12.54
C SER A 46 -5.35 -8.58 12.88
N HIS A 47 -5.49 -7.28 12.61
CA HIS A 47 -6.70 -6.49 12.92
C HIS A 47 -7.45 -5.97 11.68
N ILE A 48 -6.95 -6.32 10.48
CA ILE A 48 -7.56 -6.03 9.19
C ILE A 48 -7.65 -7.33 8.38
N TYR A 49 -8.50 -7.39 7.36
CA TYR A 49 -8.66 -8.60 6.54
C TYR A 49 -8.01 -8.52 5.15
N GLY A 50 -7.38 -7.40 4.82
CA GLY A 50 -6.68 -7.16 3.56
C GLY A 50 -5.19 -6.86 3.77
N GLY A 51 -4.54 -6.36 2.71
CA GLY A 51 -3.10 -6.09 2.74
C GLY A 51 -2.74 -4.80 3.49
N THR A 52 -1.54 -4.78 4.08
CA THR A 52 -0.92 -3.59 4.66
C THR A 52 0.13 -3.02 3.73
N THR A 53 0.39 -1.73 3.82
CA THR A 53 1.42 -1.08 3.00
C THR A 53 2.14 -0.03 3.79
N ILE A 54 3.46 0.00 3.62
CA ILE A 54 4.32 1.10 4.09
C ILE A 54 4.72 1.91 2.87
N ASN A 55 4.25 3.14 2.84
CA ASN A 55 4.52 4.09 1.78
C ASN A 55 5.88 4.77 2.01
N ARG A 56 6.67 4.95 0.94
CA ARG A 56 7.97 5.64 0.97
C ARG A 56 8.88 5.19 2.13
N ILE A 57 9.03 3.88 2.31
CA ILE A 57 9.78 3.30 3.42
C ILE A 57 11.25 3.78 3.46
N ASP A 58 11.81 4.09 2.29
CA ASP A 58 13.14 4.67 2.10
C ASP A 58 13.28 6.06 2.72
N GLU A 59 12.22 6.85 2.78
CA GLU A 59 12.24 8.16 3.43
C GLU A 59 11.80 8.10 4.89
N VAL A 60 10.80 7.27 5.19
CA VAL A 60 10.31 7.09 6.56
C VAL A 60 11.42 6.55 7.47
N LEU A 61 12.26 5.64 6.96
CA LEU A 61 13.32 5.04 7.76
C LEU A 61 14.69 5.74 7.65
N ALA A 62 14.85 6.72 6.75
CA ALA A 62 16.11 7.45 6.55
C ALA A 62 16.68 8.07 7.84
N PRO A 63 15.90 8.73 8.71
CA PRO A 63 16.44 9.30 9.96
C PRO A 63 17.10 8.27 10.88
N PHE A 64 16.67 7.01 10.83
CA PHE A 64 17.23 5.95 11.68
C PHE A 64 18.56 5.41 11.12
N VAL A 65 18.83 5.58 9.82
CA VAL A 65 20.15 5.34 9.23
C VAL A 65 21.13 6.41 9.74
N THR A 66 20.73 7.68 9.75
CA THR A 66 21.54 8.76 10.34
C THR A 66 21.82 8.51 11.83
N ALA A 67 20.82 8.02 12.58
CA ALA A 67 21.01 7.65 13.98
C ALA A 67 22.05 6.52 14.16
N SER A 68 22.01 5.48 13.33
CA SER A 68 23.03 4.43 13.31
C SER A 68 24.41 4.97 12.93
N TYR A 69 24.51 5.85 11.93
CA TYR A 69 25.77 6.49 11.54
C TYR A 69 26.39 7.27 12.70
N ASN A 70 25.61 8.12 13.36
CA ASN A 70 26.07 8.92 14.49
C ASN A 70 26.54 8.02 15.65
N LYS A 71 25.85 6.90 15.88
CA LYS A 71 26.26 5.91 16.88
C LYS A 71 27.61 5.29 16.53
N HIS A 72 27.81 4.83 15.29
CA HIS A 72 29.08 4.24 14.87
C HIS A 72 30.22 5.26 14.85
N ARG A 73 29.95 6.50 14.47
CA ARG A 73 30.92 7.60 14.53
C ARG A 73 31.35 7.87 15.97
N LYS A 74 30.40 7.95 16.90
CA LYS A 74 30.71 8.11 18.33
C LYS A 74 31.57 6.95 18.85
N THR A 75 31.24 5.71 18.48
CA THR A 75 32.08 4.56 18.82
C THR A 75 33.48 4.68 18.21
N ALA A 76 33.61 5.12 16.95
CA ALA A 76 34.92 5.32 16.35
C ALA A 76 35.76 6.37 17.10
N GLU A 77 35.13 7.47 17.53
CA GLU A 77 35.76 8.52 18.33
C GLU A 77 36.17 7.99 19.72
N GLU A 78 35.28 7.28 20.42
CA GLU A 78 35.54 6.66 21.72
C GLU A 78 36.75 5.70 21.70
N TRP A 79 36.91 4.96 20.60
CA TRP A 79 37.99 4.00 20.41
C TRP A 79 39.18 4.55 19.62
N SER A 80 39.20 5.85 19.29
CA SER A 80 40.26 6.52 18.53
C SER A 80 40.61 5.81 17.21
N ILE A 81 39.59 5.36 16.48
CA ILE A 81 39.77 4.74 15.16
C ILE A 81 40.32 5.78 14.18
N PRO A 82 41.45 5.53 13.49
CA PRO A 82 42.10 6.54 12.64
C PRO A 82 41.22 7.12 11.52
N ASP A 83 40.33 6.32 10.95
CA ASP A 83 39.32 6.75 9.97
C ASP A 83 37.91 6.56 10.54
N ALA A 84 37.49 7.51 11.37
CA ALA A 84 36.20 7.44 12.05
C ALA A 84 35.01 7.53 11.10
N GLU A 85 35.12 8.32 10.03
CA GLU A 85 34.05 8.47 9.02
C GLU A 85 33.94 7.24 8.14
N GLY A 86 35.05 6.68 7.65
CA GLY A 86 35.06 5.44 6.90
C GLY A 86 34.55 4.26 7.71
N TYR A 87 34.92 4.19 8.99
CA TYR A 87 34.35 3.20 9.92
C TYR A 87 32.83 3.37 10.05
N ALA A 88 32.37 4.59 10.37
CA ALA A 88 30.94 4.85 10.57
C ALA A 88 30.13 4.52 9.32
N ASN A 89 30.61 4.92 8.13
CA ASN A 89 30.02 4.59 6.84
C ASN A 89 29.95 3.08 6.60
N SER A 90 31.06 2.37 6.72
CA SER A 90 31.12 0.92 6.49
C SER A 90 30.18 0.15 7.44
N ARG A 91 30.18 0.50 8.73
CA ARG A 91 29.30 -0.13 9.73
C ARG A 91 27.83 0.17 9.47
N THR A 92 27.50 1.39 9.05
CA THR A 92 26.11 1.79 8.75
C THR A 92 25.59 1.09 7.50
N ILE A 93 26.41 0.96 6.45
CA ILE A 93 26.05 0.20 5.24
C ILE A 93 25.74 -1.26 5.59
N LYS A 94 26.60 -1.90 6.38
CA LYS A 94 26.36 -3.28 6.83
C LYS A 94 25.11 -3.41 7.69
N GLU A 95 24.95 -2.51 8.66
CA GLU A 95 23.79 -2.51 9.56
C GLU A 95 22.48 -2.32 8.78
N CYS A 96 22.43 -1.39 7.83
CA CYS A 96 21.24 -1.17 7.02
C CYS A 96 20.89 -2.42 6.18
N TYR A 97 21.89 -3.05 5.55
CA TYR A 97 21.68 -4.30 4.83
C TYR A 97 21.11 -5.41 5.75
N ASP A 98 21.67 -5.57 6.95
CA ASP A 98 21.23 -6.58 7.92
C ASP A 98 19.84 -6.29 8.50
N ALA A 99 19.51 -5.02 8.68
CA ALA A 99 18.20 -4.56 9.15
C ALA A 99 17.11 -4.92 8.13
N PHE A 100 17.34 -4.69 6.84
CA PHE A 100 16.39 -5.08 5.79
C PHE A 100 16.38 -6.58 5.51
N GLN A 101 17.50 -7.28 5.74
CA GLN A 101 17.51 -8.74 5.76
C GLN A 101 16.57 -9.26 6.84
N SER A 102 16.75 -8.77 8.08
CA SER A 102 15.92 -9.16 9.22
C SER A 102 14.45 -8.87 8.95
N LEU A 103 14.12 -7.68 8.44
CA LEU A 103 12.75 -7.32 8.09
C LEU A 103 12.14 -8.25 7.02
N GLU A 104 12.89 -8.60 5.97
CA GLU A 104 12.42 -9.53 4.94
C GLU A 104 12.16 -10.94 5.52
N TYR A 105 13.03 -11.41 6.41
CA TYR A 105 12.84 -12.70 7.09
C TYR A 105 11.67 -12.66 8.06
N GLU A 106 11.57 -11.66 8.92
CA GLU A 106 10.51 -11.51 9.92
C GLU A 106 9.13 -11.42 9.26
N VAL A 107 8.99 -10.68 8.16
CA VAL A 107 7.74 -10.69 7.37
C VAL A 107 7.36 -12.09 6.92
N ASN A 108 8.33 -12.96 6.61
CA ASN A 108 8.07 -14.33 6.13
C ASN A 108 7.98 -15.39 7.25
N THR A 109 8.37 -15.07 8.49
CA THR A 109 8.33 -16.00 9.63
C THR A 109 7.30 -15.62 10.69
N LEU A 110 6.83 -14.38 10.71
CA LEU A 110 5.73 -13.95 11.57
C LEU A 110 4.40 -14.43 10.99
N HIS A 111 3.50 -14.82 11.89
CA HIS A 111 2.15 -15.20 11.55
C HIS A 111 1.14 -14.17 12.05
N THR A 112 0.15 -13.88 11.23
CA THR A 112 -1.04 -13.12 11.61
C THR A 112 -2.00 -14.00 12.41
N ALA A 113 -3.01 -13.40 13.03
CA ALA A 113 -4.02 -14.12 13.82
C ALA A 113 -4.75 -15.25 13.06
N ASN A 114 -4.77 -15.22 11.72
CA ASN A 114 -5.34 -16.28 10.88
C ASN A 114 -4.33 -17.36 10.43
N GLY A 115 -3.11 -17.36 10.99
CA GLY A 115 -2.08 -18.38 10.73
C GLY A 115 -1.34 -18.22 9.40
N GLN A 116 -1.43 -17.06 8.74
CA GLN A 116 -0.78 -16.80 7.46
C GLN A 116 0.40 -15.82 7.61
N THR A 117 1.27 -15.80 6.61
CA THR A 117 2.25 -14.72 6.44
C THR A 117 1.52 -13.41 6.17
N PRO A 118 1.89 -12.29 6.82
CA PRO A 118 1.24 -11.01 6.58
C PRO A 118 1.38 -10.58 5.12
N PHE A 119 0.25 -10.25 4.49
CA PHE A 119 0.27 -9.60 3.19
C PHE A 119 0.67 -8.14 3.38
N VAL A 120 1.96 -7.85 3.11
CA VAL A 120 2.53 -6.50 3.14
C VAL A 120 3.17 -6.08 1.81
N THR A 121 3.09 -4.79 1.52
CA THR A 121 3.75 -4.12 0.38
C THR A 121 4.66 -2.98 0.88
N PHE A 122 5.87 -2.89 0.33
CA PHE A 122 6.80 -1.78 0.56
C PHE A 122 6.89 -0.89 -0.68
N GLY A 123 6.55 0.38 -0.52
CA GLY A 123 6.72 1.42 -1.52
C GLY A 123 8.02 2.20 -1.31
N PHE A 124 8.83 2.38 -2.35
CA PHE A 124 10.09 3.14 -2.28
C PHE A 124 10.53 3.66 -3.66
N GLY A 125 11.61 4.45 -3.69
CA GLY A 125 12.30 4.84 -4.93
C GLY A 125 12.37 6.34 -5.19
N LEU A 126 11.70 7.14 -4.36
CA LEU A 126 11.66 8.60 -4.51
C LEU A 126 12.66 9.34 -3.62
N GLY A 127 13.21 8.69 -2.59
CA GLY A 127 14.17 9.33 -1.70
C GLY A 127 15.51 9.57 -2.38
N THR A 128 16.09 10.75 -2.15
CA THR A 128 17.35 11.22 -2.77
C THR A 128 18.53 11.29 -1.80
N SER A 129 18.27 11.29 -0.48
CA SER A 129 19.33 11.30 0.50
C SER A 129 20.17 10.02 0.43
N TRP A 130 21.40 10.07 0.92
CA TRP A 130 22.27 8.89 0.93
C TRP A 130 21.67 7.77 1.81
N GLU A 131 20.94 8.13 2.88
CA GLU A 131 20.20 7.20 3.72
C GLU A 131 19.08 6.50 2.95
N SER A 132 18.25 7.26 2.24
CA SER A 132 17.18 6.69 1.41
C SER A 132 17.72 5.81 0.30
N ARG A 133 18.79 6.24 -0.38
CA ARG A 133 19.48 5.42 -1.39
C ARG A 133 20.01 4.12 -0.79
N LEU A 134 20.65 4.18 0.38
CA LEU A 134 21.14 2.99 1.09
C LEU A 134 20.01 2.03 1.46
N ILE A 135 18.84 2.55 1.87
CA ILE A 135 17.66 1.73 2.14
C ILE A 135 17.16 1.06 0.85
N GLN A 136 17.02 1.82 -0.24
CA GLN A 136 16.57 1.29 -1.54
C GLN A 136 17.51 0.16 -2.02
N GLU A 137 18.83 0.37 -1.94
CA GLU A 137 19.82 -0.66 -2.25
C GLU A 137 19.73 -1.87 -1.33
N SER A 138 19.56 -1.66 -0.02
CA SER A 138 19.47 -2.74 0.97
C SER A 138 18.26 -3.64 0.73
N ILE A 139 17.10 -3.05 0.40
CA ILE A 139 15.89 -3.79 0.02
C ILE A 139 16.16 -4.65 -1.23
N LEU A 140 16.66 -4.03 -2.30
CA LEU A 140 16.86 -4.71 -3.59
C LEU A 140 17.94 -5.80 -3.52
N ARG A 141 19.06 -5.54 -2.84
CA ARG A 141 20.15 -6.52 -2.70
C ARG A 141 19.72 -7.72 -1.86
N ASN A 142 18.97 -7.53 -0.78
CA ASN A 142 18.40 -8.64 -0.01
C ASN A 142 17.45 -9.50 -0.85
N ARG A 143 16.54 -8.85 -1.59
CA ARG A 143 15.63 -9.55 -2.48
C ARG A 143 16.38 -10.37 -3.55
N ILE A 144 17.42 -9.79 -4.17
CA ILE A 144 18.29 -10.49 -5.14
C ILE A 144 18.95 -11.70 -4.49
N ALA A 145 19.50 -11.55 -3.27
CA ALA A 145 20.15 -12.65 -2.54
C ALA A 145 19.18 -13.81 -2.28
N GLY A 146 17.90 -13.51 -2.04
CA GLY A 146 16.82 -14.48 -1.88
C GLY A 146 16.70 -15.04 -0.46
N LEU A 147 15.54 -15.64 -0.20
CA LEU A 147 15.13 -16.05 1.14
C LEU A 147 15.60 -17.46 1.50
N GLY A 148 16.25 -17.58 2.66
CA GLY A 148 16.63 -18.84 3.28
C GLY A 148 17.79 -19.56 2.59
N LYS A 149 18.11 -20.77 3.08
CA LYS A 149 19.23 -21.59 2.60
C LYS A 149 19.21 -21.81 1.08
N ASN A 150 18.01 -21.98 0.51
CA ASN A 150 17.82 -22.27 -0.91
C ASN A 150 17.63 -20.99 -1.75
N ARG A 151 17.79 -19.80 -1.14
CA ARG A 151 17.68 -18.51 -1.82
C ARG A 151 16.42 -18.39 -2.66
N LYS A 152 15.27 -18.78 -2.09
CA LYS A 152 13.97 -18.79 -2.80
C LYS A 152 13.51 -17.35 -3.06
N THR A 153 12.70 -17.17 -4.10
CA THR A 153 11.99 -15.91 -4.32
C THR A 153 10.88 -15.81 -3.29
N ALA A 154 10.93 -14.80 -2.42
CA ALA A 154 9.90 -14.60 -1.41
C ALA A 154 8.62 -14.03 -2.06
N VAL A 155 7.46 -14.43 -1.55
CA VAL A 155 6.16 -13.90 -2.01
C VAL A 155 5.91 -12.52 -1.42
N PHE A 156 6.27 -12.33 -0.15
CA PHE A 156 6.17 -11.05 0.56
C PHE A 156 7.53 -10.60 1.12
N PRO A 157 7.70 -9.32 1.48
CA PRO A 157 6.85 -8.19 1.08
C PRO A 157 6.78 -8.05 -0.45
N LYS A 158 5.66 -7.53 -0.98
CA LYS A 158 5.67 -7.01 -2.35
C LYS A 158 6.56 -5.76 -2.38
N LEU A 159 7.31 -5.59 -3.45
CA LEU A 159 8.13 -4.38 -3.64
C LEU A 159 7.52 -3.55 -4.76
N VAL A 160 7.23 -2.28 -4.50
CA VAL A 160 6.72 -1.32 -5.49
C VAL A 160 7.72 -0.17 -5.60
N PHE A 161 8.41 -0.12 -6.73
CA PHE A 161 9.42 0.88 -7.05
C PHE A 161 8.82 2.02 -7.87
N ALA A 162 8.85 3.22 -7.31
CA ALA A 162 8.37 4.42 -7.96
C ALA A 162 9.38 4.93 -8.99
N ILE A 163 8.94 5.13 -10.24
CA ILE A 163 9.76 5.76 -11.29
C ILE A 163 9.29 7.18 -11.57
N ARG A 164 10.23 8.13 -11.56
CA ARG A 164 9.99 9.55 -11.84
C ARG A 164 11.07 10.10 -12.77
N ASP A 165 10.65 10.85 -13.80
CA ASP A 165 11.57 11.51 -14.72
C ASP A 165 12.45 12.53 -13.98
N GLY A 166 13.74 12.58 -14.32
CA GLY A 166 14.73 13.44 -13.65
C GLY A 166 15.23 12.92 -12.30
N LEU A 167 14.76 11.75 -11.85
CA LEU A 167 15.20 11.13 -10.60
C LEU A 167 15.82 9.75 -10.80
N ASN A 168 15.10 8.83 -11.44
CA ASN A 168 15.54 7.44 -11.57
C ASN A 168 15.10 6.81 -12.90
N HIS A 169 14.68 7.61 -13.88
CA HIS A 169 14.07 7.09 -15.10
C HIS A 169 15.09 6.89 -16.22
N LYS A 170 16.03 7.81 -16.41
CA LYS A 170 16.95 7.87 -17.56
C LYS A 170 18.41 7.91 -17.12
N LYS A 171 19.30 7.47 -18.02
CA LYS A 171 20.74 7.56 -17.79
C LYS A 171 21.12 9.02 -17.54
N GLY A 172 21.84 9.28 -16.46
CA GLY A 172 22.17 10.63 -16.00
C GLY A 172 21.31 11.12 -14.84
N ASP A 173 20.16 10.50 -14.58
CA ASP A 173 19.36 10.83 -13.39
C ASP A 173 20.07 10.35 -12.10
N PRO A 174 19.91 11.06 -10.96
CA PRO A 174 20.65 10.78 -9.72
C PRO A 174 20.58 9.35 -9.20
N ASN A 175 19.41 8.71 -9.32
CA ASN A 175 19.13 7.35 -8.84
C ASN A 175 18.98 6.34 -10.00
N TYR A 176 19.53 6.65 -11.17
CA TYR A 176 19.47 5.72 -12.32
C TYR A 176 20.21 4.40 -12.04
N ASP A 177 21.26 4.43 -11.24
CA ASP A 177 21.97 3.25 -10.76
C ASP A 177 21.06 2.32 -9.94
N ILE A 178 20.21 2.89 -9.07
CA ILE A 178 19.21 2.13 -8.31
C ILE A 178 18.14 1.56 -9.24
N LYS A 179 17.75 2.28 -10.30
CA LYS A 179 16.86 1.71 -11.35
C LYS A 179 17.49 0.47 -12.00
N GLN A 180 18.80 0.48 -12.30
CA GLN A 180 19.47 -0.70 -12.86
C GLN A 180 19.44 -1.88 -11.87
N LEU A 181 19.67 -1.61 -10.58
CA LEU A 181 19.56 -2.63 -9.53
C LEU A 181 18.11 -3.16 -9.39
N ALA A 182 17.10 -2.30 -9.53
CA ALA A 182 15.70 -2.69 -9.53
C ALA A 182 15.34 -3.60 -10.72
N LEU A 183 15.88 -3.31 -11.92
CA LEU A 183 15.72 -4.16 -13.09
C LEU A 183 16.39 -5.53 -12.90
N GLU A 184 17.61 -5.57 -12.35
CA GLU A 184 18.27 -6.82 -12.00
C GLU A 184 17.42 -7.63 -11.01
N CYS A 185 16.91 -6.99 -9.97
CA CYS A 185 16.04 -7.59 -8.98
C CYS A 185 14.79 -8.21 -9.62
N ALA A 186 14.06 -7.45 -10.42
CA ALA A 186 12.85 -7.91 -11.11
C ALA A 186 13.13 -9.11 -12.02
N SER A 187 14.24 -9.08 -12.78
CA SER A 187 14.63 -10.19 -13.66
C SER A 187 14.91 -11.52 -12.94
N LYS A 188 15.30 -11.46 -11.65
CA LYS A 188 15.62 -12.62 -10.84
C LYS A 188 14.48 -13.05 -9.91
N ARG A 189 13.61 -12.11 -9.51
CA ARG A 189 12.72 -12.24 -8.35
C ARG A 189 11.29 -11.74 -8.59
N MET A 190 10.92 -11.44 -9.84
CA MET A 190 9.66 -10.80 -10.24
C MET A 190 9.56 -9.35 -9.76
N TYR A 191 9.65 -9.13 -8.45
CA TYR A 191 9.64 -7.81 -7.84
C TYR A 191 10.97 -7.05 -7.99
N PRO A 192 10.96 -5.71 -8.03
CA PRO A 192 9.82 -4.83 -7.77
C PRO A 192 8.88 -4.61 -8.97
N ASP A 193 7.59 -4.45 -8.66
CA ASP A 193 6.62 -3.83 -9.58
C ASP A 193 6.97 -2.35 -9.75
N ILE A 194 6.69 -1.79 -10.92
CA ILE A 194 6.99 -0.38 -11.23
C ILE A 194 5.73 0.47 -11.13
N LEU A 195 5.86 1.62 -10.46
CA LEU A 195 4.81 2.63 -10.36
C LEU A 195 5.26 3.96 -10.98
N ASN A 196 4.64 4.37 -12.09
CA ASN A 196 4.96 5.64 -12.73
C ASN A 196 4.39 6.82 -11.92
N TYR A 197 5.27 7.68 -11.40
CA TYR A 197 4.91 8.81 -10.54
C TYR A 197 3.89 9.74 -11.20
N ASP A 198 4.17 10.20 -12.43
CA ASP A 198 3.36 11.20 -13.12
C ASP A 198 1.98 10.65 -13.48
N GLN A 199 1.90 9.39 -13.90
CA GLN A 199 0.62 8.76 -14.19
C GLN A 199 -0.23 8.55 -12.93
N VAL A 200 0.40 8.19 -11.81
CA VAL A 200 -0.33 8.09 -10.54
C VAL A 200 -0.88 9.45 -10.12
N VAL A 201 -0.05 10.50 -10.15
CA VAL A 201 -0.50 11.86 -9.83
C VAL A 201 -1.63 12.29 -10.77
N LYS A 202 -1.50 12.05 -12.08
CA LYS A 202 -2.54 12.36 -13.07
C LYS A 202 -3.88 11.66 -12.78
N VAL A 203 -3.85 10.38 -12.42
CA VAL A 203 -5.07 9.57 -12.26
C VAL A 203 -5.74 9.78 -10.90
N THR A 204 -4.95 10.04 -9.85
CA THR A 204 -5.44 10.01 -8.46
C THR A 204 -5.28 11.35 -7.73
N GLY A 205 -4.66 12.34 -8.37
CA GLY A 205 -4.41 13.69 -7.86
C GLY A 205 -3.18 13.84 -6.97
N SER A 206 -2.57 12.74 -6.51
CA SER A 206 -1.37 12.78 -5.65
C SER A 206 -0.59 11.47 -5.72
N PHE A 207 0.70 11.49 -5.38
CA PHE A 207 1.50 10.26 -5.35
C PHE A 207 1.32 9.51 -4.03
N LYS A 208 1.01 8.21 -4.13
CA LYS A 208 1.06 7.24 -3.05
C LYS A 208 1.19 5.85 -3.64
N THR A 209 1.73 4.93 -2.86
CA THR A 209 1.72 3.49 -3.20
C THR A 209 0.34 2.87 -2.94
N PRO A 210 0.00 1.73 -3.60
CA PRO A 210 -1.30 1.09 -3.40
C PRO A 210 -1.39 0.42 -2.04
N MET A 211 -2.56 0.47 -1.42
CA MET A 211 -2.88 -0.36 -0.25
C MET A 211 -3.03 -1.82 -0.68
N GLY A 212 -2.22 -2.70 -0.07
CA GLY A 212 -2.17 -4.12 -0.38
C GLY A 212 -1.72 -4.37 -1.82
N CYS A 213 -2.60 -4.93 -2.66
CA CYS A 213 -2.29 -5.21 -4.06
C CYS A 213 -2.23 -3.93 -4.91
N ARG A 214 -3.36 -3.20 -4.97
CA ARG A 214 -3.61 -2.16 -6.00
C ARG A 214 -4.74 -1.19 -5.66
N SER A 215 -5.16 -1.11 -4.39
CA SER A 215 -6.20 -0.16 -3.97
C SER A 215 -5.56 1.22 -3.76
N PHE A 216 -5.83 2.18 -4.63
CA PHE A 216 -5.32 3.53 -4.48
C PHE A 216 -6.30 4.41 -3.70
N LEU A 217 -5.77 5.37 -2.96
CA LEU A 217 -6.56 6.42 -2.33
C LEU A 217 -6.73 7.61 -3.29
N GLY A 218 -7.84 8.33 -3.21
CA GLY A 218 -7.97 9.68 -3.77
C GLY A 218 -7.32 10.75 -2.89
N VAL A 219 -7.23 11.98 -3.38
CA VAL A 219 -6.81 13.14 -2.58
C VAL A 219 -7.78 13.32 -1.41
N TRP A 220 -7.21 13.57 -0.24
CA TRP A 220 -7.93 13.98 0.96
C TRP A 220 -7.00 14.89 1.75
N GLU A 221 -7.56 15.97 2.27
CA GLU A 221 -6.84 16.98 3.03
C GLU A 221 -7.40 17.02 4.45
N ASN A 222 -6.52 17.23 5.42
CA ASN A 222 -6.95 17.50 6.79
C ASN A 222 -7.47 18.94 6.92
N GLU A 223 -7.90 19.32 8.12
CA GLU A 223 -8.42 20.66 8.42
C GLU A 223 -7.43 21.80 8.13
N ASN A 224 -6.12 21.49 8.07
CA ASN A 224 -5.06 22.44 7.76
C ASN A 224 -4.74 22.53 6.25
N GLY A 225 -5.47 21.81 5.40
CA GLY A 225 -5.20 21.74 3.95
C GLY A 225 -4.03 20.86 3.58
N GLU A 226 -3.53 20.01 4.48
CA GLU A 226 -2.42 19.10 4.20
C GLU A 226 -2.93 17.79 3.60
N GLN A 227 -2.34 17.36 2.49
CA GLN A 227 -2.68 16.08 1.87
C GLN A 227 -2.19 14.91 2.73
N ILE A 228 -3.12 14.06 3.17
CA ILE A 228 -2.80 12.88 3.99
C ILE A 228 -3.04 11.60 3.18
N HIS A 229 -2.05 10.71 3.21
CA HIS A 229 -2.13 9.36 2.66
C HIS A 229 -1.96 8.31 3.74
N ASP A 230 -0.88 8.42 4.51
CA ASP A 230 -0.54 7.43 5.52
C ASP A 230 -1.55 7.51 6.68
N GLY A 231 -1.93 6.34 7.21
CA GLY A 231 -3.02 6.20 8.18
C GLY A 231 -4.43 6.10 7.57
N ARG A 232 -4.58 6.23 6.25
CA ARG A 232 -5.87 6.03 5.57
C ARG A 232 -6.05 4.60 5.09
N ASN A 233 -7.30 4.21 4.86
CA ASN A 233 -7.69 2.82 4.64
C ASN A 233 -8.83 2.65 3.63
N ASN A 234 -9.21 1.39 3.42
CA ASN A 234 -10.36 0.98 2.63
C ASN A 234 -11.33 0.17 3.50
N LEU A 235 -12.64 0.43 3.40
CA LEU A 235 -13.65 -0.22 4.24
C LEU A 235 -14.13 -1.57 3.71
N GLY A 236 -13.90 -1.85 2.42
CA GLY A 236 -14.26 -3.11 1.81
C GLY A 236 -14.53 -3.03 0.32
N VAL A 237 -14.77 -4.22 -0.24
CA VAL A 237 -15.01 -4.41 -1.66
C VAL A 237 -16.28 -5.24 -1.83
N ILE A 238 -17.13 -4.85 -2.79
CA ILE A 238 -18.22 -5.67 -3.33
C ILE A 238 -18.04 -5.72 -4.84
N SER A 239 -17.86 -6.92 -5.39
CA SER A 239 -17.57 -7.10 -6.81
C SER A 239 -18.81 -7.46 -7.63
N LEU A 240 -18.97 -6.77 -8.76
CA LEU A 240 -19.94 -7.13 -9.78
C LEU A 240 -19.38 -8.19 -10.73
N ASN A 241 -20.10 -9.30 -10.87
CA ASN A 241 -19.85 -10.29 -11.91
C ASN A 241 -20.49 -9.79 -13.22
N LEU A 242 -19.75 -8.99 -13.98
CA LEU A 242 -20.23 -8.42 -15.25
C LEU A 242 -20.59 -9.50 -16.29
N PRO A 243 -19.82 -10.61 -16.43
CA PRO A 243 -20.20 -11.69 -17.36
C PRO A 243 -21.57 -12.26 -17.06
N ARG A 244 -21.90 -12.42 -15.78
CA ARG A 244 -23.22 -12.93 -15.38
C ARG A 244 -24.35 -12.01 -15.82
N ILE A 245 -24.16 -10.70 -15.72
CA ILE A 245 -25.15 -9.69 -16.14
C ILE A 245 -25.36 -9.78 -17.66
N ALA A 246 -24.28 -9.91 -18.43
CA ALA A 246 -24.35 -10.11 -19.89
C ALA A 246 -25.07 -11.39 -20.30
N LEU A 247 -24.80 -12.51 -19.62
CA LEU A 247 -25.50 -13.78 -19.88
C LEU A 247 -27.00 -13.70 -19.59
N GLU A 248 -27.41 -12.97 -18.55
CA GLU A 248 -28.82 -12.72 -18.22
C GLU A 248 -29.51 -11.84 -19.28
N ALA A 249 -28.75 -10.93 -19.91
CA ALA A 249 -29.25 -10.07 -20.98
C ALA A 249 -29.43 -10.77 -22.34
N LYS A 250 -28.88 -11.99 -22.51
CA LYS A 250 -29.06 -12.83 -23.72
C LYS A 250 -28.76 -12.08 -25.05
N GLY A 251 -27.72 -11.26 -25.05
CA GLY A 251 -27.31 -10.47 -26.22
C GLY A 251 -28.09 -9.17 -26.44
N ASP A 252 -29.09 -8.85 -25.61
CA ASP A 252 -29.77 -7.55 -25.67
C ASP A 252 -29.03 -6.51 -24.83
N GLU A 253 -28.38 -5.56 -25.52
CA GLU A 253 -27.61 -4.49 -24.90
C GLU A 253 -28.48 -3.60 -24.01
N ALA A 254 -29.74 -3.32 -24.38
CA ALA A 254 -30.63 -2.49 -23.58
C ALA A 254 -30.96 -3.17 -22.24
N THR A 255 -31.25 -4.47 -22.26
CA THR A 255 -31.44 -5.27 -21.05
C THR A 255 -30.18 -5.32 -20.19
N PHE A 256 -28.98 -5.43 -20.79
CA PHE A 256 -27.72 -5.42 -20.04
C PHE A 256 -27.56 -4.15 -19.20
N TRP A 257 -27.75 -2.97 -19.81
CA TRP A 257 -27.61 -1.71 -19.10
C TRP A 257 -28.63 -1.56 -17.97
N LYS A 258 -29.87 -1.99 -18.19
CA LYS A 258 -30.89 -2.03 -17.13
C LYS A 258 -30.48 -2.94 -15.97
N LEU A 259 -30.05 -4.16 -16.26
CA LEU A 259 -29.62 -5.11 -15.23
C LEU A 259 -28.37 -4.62 -14.48
N LEU A 260 -27.42 -3.99 -15.17
CA LEU A 260 -26.24 -3.40 -14.54
C LEU A 260 -26.64 -2.36 -13.49
N ASP A 261 -27.59 -1.48 -13.82
CA ASP A 261 -28.08 -0.44 -12.92
C ASP A 261 -28.81 -1.04 -11.71
N GLU A 262 -29.62 -2.08 -11.90
CA GLU A 262 -30.24 -2.83 -10.80
C GLU A 262 -29.18 -3.46 -9.87
N ARG A 263 -28.11 -4.05 -10.44
CA ARG A 263 -27.00 -4.62 -9.66
C ARG A 263 -26.17 -3.56 -8.95
N LEU A 264 -26.04 -2.36 -9.52
CA LEU A 264 -25.36 -1.22 -8.88
C LEU A 264 -26.08 -0.78 -7.60
N VAL A 265 -27.42 -0.69 -7.63
CA VAL A 265 -28.23 -0.39 -6.44
C VAL A 265 -28.01 -1.44 -5.35
N LEU A 266 -28.01 -2.73 -5.72
CA LEU A 266 -27.75 -3.82 -4.78
C LEU A 266 -26.33 -3.78 -4.21
N ALA A 267 -25.32 -3.53 -5.04
CA ALA A 267 -23.93 -3.42 -4.62
C ALA A 267 -23.72 -2.27 -3.63
N ARG A 268 -24.33 -1.10 -3.90
CA ARG A 268 -24.32 0.02 -2.97
C ARG A 268 -24.93 -0.36 -1.62
N LYS A 269 -26.11 -1.00 -1.62
CA LYS A 269 -26.75 -1.45 -0.38
C LYS A 269 -25.85 -2.42 0.41
N ALA A 270 -25.18 -3.34 -0.27
CA ALA A 270 -24.25 -4.26 0.36
C ALA A 270 -23.03 -3.54 0.96
N LEU A 271 -22.45 -2.58 0.25
CA LEU A 271 -21.35 -1.75 0.75
C LEU A 271 -21.77 -0.94 1.99
N MET A 272 -22.90 -0.25 1.92
CA MET A 272 -23.42 0.55 3.05
C MET A 272 -23.74 -0.30 4.27
N THR A 273 -24.24 -1.53 4.08
CA THR A 273 -24.47 -2.48 5.19
C THR A 273 -23.18 -2.80 5.94
N ARG A 274 -22.04 -2.89 5.26
CA ARG A 274 -20.74 -3.12 5.91
C ARG A 274 -20.27 -1.90 6.70
N ILE A 275 -20.52 -0.71 6.17
CA ILE A 275 -20.14 0.56 6.80
C ILE A 275 -20.96 0.78 8.07
N ALA A 276 -22.28 0.55 8.00
CA ALA A 276 -23.17 0.65 9.16
C ALA A 276 -22.74 -0.25 10.33
N ARG A 277 -22.08 -1.39 10.07
CA ARG A 277 -21.53 -2.26 11.13
C ARG A 277 -20.36 -1.66 11.91
N LEU A 278 -19.77 -0.55 11.43
CA LEU A 278 -18.70 0.17 12.11
C LEU A 278 -19.25 1.30 13.01
N GLU A 279 -20.55 1.62 12.93
CA GLU A 279 -21.19 2.61 13.78
C GLU A 279 -21.25 2.12 15.23
N GLY A 280 -20.89 2.99 16.19
CA GLY A 280 -20.84 2.67 17.62
C GLY A 280 -19.70 1.73 18.04
N VAL A 281 -18.85 1.29 17.11
CA VAL A 281 -17.69 0.46 17.42
C VAL A 281 -16.61 1.33 18.08
N LYS A 282 -16.16 0.90 19.26
CA LYS A 282 -15.19 1.65 20.07
C LYS A 282 -13.74 1.37 19.68
N ALA A 283 -12.87 2.36 19.80
CA ALA A 283 -11.45 2.27 19.42
C ALA A 283 -10.69 1.13 20.11
N ARG A 284 -11.06 0.78 21.36
CA ARG A 284 -10.48 -0.35 22.11
C ARG A 284 -10.54 -1.71 21.43
N VAL A 285 -11.36 -1.88 20.38
CA VAL A 285 -11.44 -3.12 19.60
C VAL A 285 -10.13 -3.46 18.86
N ALA A 286 -9.33 -2.45 18.51
CA ALA A 286 -8.02 -2.64 17.88
C ALA A 286 -7.10 -1.46 18.21
N PRO A 287 -6.47 -1.43 19.40
CA PRO A 287 -5.69 -0.29 19.87
C PRO A 287 -4.57 0.13 18.90
N ILE A 288 -3.86 -0.86 18.32
CA ILE A 288 -2.78 -0.58 17.36
C ILE A 288 -3.25 0.27 16.17
N LEU A 289 -4.50 0.06 15.72
CA LEU A 289 -5.08 0.77 14.60
C LEU A 289 -5.52 2.18 14.99
N TYR A 290 -6.29 2.27 16.07
CA TYR A 290 -7.11 3.45 16.35
C TYR A 290 -6.55 4.36 17.45
N MET A 291 -5.74 3.81 18.36
CA MET A 291 -5.24 4.53 19.53
C MET A 291 -3.73 4.80 19.41
N GLU A 292 -3.01 3.92 18.72
CA GLU A 292 -1.54 3.90 18.73
C GLU A 292 -0.90 4.41 17.43
N GLY A 293 -1.70 5.01 16.54
CA GLY A 293 -1.20 5.78 15.42
C GLY A 293 -1.16 5.06 14.08
N ALA A 294 -1.47 3.77 13.94
CA ALA A 294 -1.40 3.13 12.63
C ALA A 294 -2.38 3.74 11.62
N CYS A 295 -3.56 4.20 12.07
CA CYS A 295 -4.50 4.98 11.26
C CYS A 295 -4.19 6.49 11.24
N GLY A 296 -3.00 6.94 11.64
CA GLY A 296 -2.61 8.37 11.66
C GLY A 296 -3.42 9.23 12.62
N VAL A 297 -4.08 8.60 13.60
CA VAL A 297 -4.91 9.21 14.65
C VAL A 297 -4.69 8.47 15.96
N ARG A 298 -5.02 9.11 17.09
CA ARG A 298 -4.93 8.55 18.44
C ARG A 298 -6.24 8.80 19.19
N LEU A 299 -7.20 7.91 18.98
CA LEU A 299 -8.50 7.95 19.65
C LEU A 299 -8.39 7.48 21.11
N ASN A 300 -9.30 7.95 21.96
CA ASN A 300 -9.51 7.37 23.28
C ASN A 300 -10.24 6.03 23.14
N ALA A 301 -10.12 5.16 24.16
CA ALA A 301 -10.66 3.80 24.15
C ALA A 301 -12.17 3.72 23.82
N ASP A 302 -12.93 4.74 24.23
CA ASP A 302 -14.39 4.82 24.12
C ASP A 302 -14.90 5.71 22.98
N ASP A 303 -14.00 6.27 22.18
CA ASP A 303 -14.34 7.02 20.97
C ASP A 303 -14.82 6.07 19.87
N ASP A 304 -15.74 6.56 19.01
CA ASP A 304 -16.28 5.79 17.89
C ASP A 304 -15.32 5.81 16.69
N VAL A 305 -14.97 4.62 16.20
CA VAL A 305 -14.05 4.48 15.05
C VAL A 305 -14.69 4.94 13.74
N SER A 306 -16.02 5.05 13.67
CA SER A 306 -16.73 5.49 12.46
C SER A 306 -16.31 6.89 12.02
N GLU A 307 -15.96 7.77 12.96
CA GLU A 307 -15.65 9.17 12.65
C GLU A 307 -14.42 9.31 11.76
N ILE A 308 -13.42 8.44 11.92
CA ILE A 308 -12.15 8.51 11.18
C ILE A 308 -12.25 7.96 9.75
N PHE A 309 -13.45 7.51 9.33
CA PHE A 309 -13.71 6.98 7.99
C PHE A 309 -14.58 7.91 7.14
N LYS A 310 -15.23 8.90 7.75
CA LYS A 310 -16.16 9.83 7.08
C LYS A 310 -15.42 10.84 6.20
N ASN A 311 -16.20 11.64 5.47
CA ASN A 311 -15.72 12.82 4.73
C ASN A 311 -14.59 12.49 3.73
N GLY A 312 -14.72 11.36 3.05
CA GLY A 312 -13.76 10.87 2.06
C GLY A 312 -12.41 10.37 2.59
N ARG A 313 -12.22 10.29 3.92
CA ARG A 313 -10.96 9.83 4.50
C ARG A 313 -10.68 8.37 4.18
N ALA A 314 -11.68 7.49 4.36
CA ALA A 314 -11.60 6.09 3.94
C ALA A 314 -12.19 5.90 2.55
N SER A 315 -11.58 4.99 1.77
CA SER A 315 -12.11 4.56 0.47
C SER A 315 -13.05 3.36 0.60
N ILE A 316 -13.97 3.20 -0.35
CA ILE A 316 -14.90 2.09 -0.46
C ILE A 316 -14.89 1.61 -1.91
N SER A 317 -14.79 0.30 -2.15
CA SER A 317 -14.55 -0.21 -3.50
C SER A 317 -15.75 -0.95 -4.08
N LEU A 318 -16.23 -0.43 -5.21
CA LEU A 318 -17.06 -1.17 -6.15
C LEU A 318 -16.14 -1.98 -7.06
N GLY A 319 -16.03 -3.27 -6.76
CA GLY A 319 -15.27 -4.21 -7.56
C GLY A 319 -15.97 -4.54 -8.88
N TYR A 320 -15.20 -4.88 -9.91
CA TYR A 320 -15.72 -5.51 -11.12
C TYR A 320 -14.72 -6.50 -11.72
N ILE A 321 -15.22 -7.40 -12.58
CA ILE A 321 -14.46 -8.50 -13.18
C ILE A 321 -15.02 -8.87 -14.55
N GLY A 322 -14.19 -9.47 -15.41
CA GLY A 322 -14.61 -10.14 -16.63
C GLY A 322 -15.10 -9.23 -17.76
N ILE A 323 -14.46 -8.07 -18.00
CA ILE A 323 -14.84 -7.17 -19.10
C ILE A 323 -14.78 -7.90 -20.45
N HIS A 324 -13.73 -8.69 -20.69
CA HIS A 324 -13.59 -9.44 -21.93
C HIS A 324 -14.75 -10.40 -22.15
N GLU A 325 -15.06 -11.23 -21.14
CA GLU A 325 -16.14 -12.21 -21.19
C GLU A 325 -17.51 -11.54 -21.27
N THR A 326 -17.70 -10.38 -20.64
CA THR A 326 -18.92 -9.55 -20.79
C THR A 326 -19.14 -9.14 -22.23
N ILE A 327 -18.11 -8.60 -22.89
CA ILE A 327 -18.21 -8.17 -24.29
C ILE A 327 -18.47 -9.37 -25.21
N ASN A 328 -17.76 -10.47 -25.02
CA ASN A 328 -17.97 -11.70 -25.79
C ASN A 328 -19.40 -12.25 -25.60
N ALA A 329 -19.95 -12.21 -24.39
CA ALA A 329 -21.29 -12.70 -24.11
C ALA A 329 -22.41 -11.82 -24.70
N LEU A 330 -22.19 -10.51 -24.84
CA LEU A 330 -23.18 -9.58 -25.40
C LEU A 330 -23.16 -9.57 -26.93
N PHE A 331 -21.98 -9.52 -27.53
CA PHE A 331 -21.84 -9.23 -28.96
C PHE A 331 -21.32 -10.42 -29.76
N GLY A 332 -20.64 -11.38 -29.11
CA GLY A 332 -19.89 -12.43 -29.79
C GLY A 332 -18.82 -11.86 -30.74
N GLY A 333 -18.28 -12.72 -31.61
CA GLY A 333 -17.44 -12.29 -32.71
C GLY A 333 -15.96 -12.09 -32.38
N GLU A 334 -15.39 -10.97 -32.84
CA GLU A 334 -13.96 -10.67 -32.82
C GLU A 334 -13.44 -10.36 -31.41
N HIS A 335 -12.14 -10.56 -31.21
CA HIS A 335 -11.50 -10.26 -29.94
C HIS A 335 -11.44 -8.74 -29.68
N VAL A 336 -11.72 -8.31 -28.44
CA VAL A 336 -11.82 -6.90 -28.03
C VAL A 336 -10.58 -6.06 -28.35
N TYR A 337 -9.40 -6.70 -28.40
CA TYR A 337 -8.15 -6.03 -28.79
C TYR A 337 -8.16 -5.57 -30.25
N ASP A 338 -8.78 -6.35 -31.14
CA ASP A 338 -8.75 -6.19 -32.59
C ASP A 338 -9.92 -5.33 -33.12
N ASN A 339 -10.91 -5.05 -32.27
CA ASN A 339 -12.12 -4.31 -32.67
C ASN A 339 -12.34 -3.06 -31.78
N GLU A 340 -12.15 -1.88 -32.37
CA GLU A 340 -12.29 -0.60 -31.66
C GLU A 340 -13.70 -0.35 -31.11
N GLN A 341 -14.74 -0.80 -31.80
CA GLN A 341 -16.12 -0.63 -31.35
C GLN A 341 -16.38 -1.48 -30.10
N LEU A 342 -15.93 -2.74 -30.09
CA LEU A 342 -16.03 -3.61 -28.91
C LEU A 342 -15.20 -3.08 -27.73
N ARG A 343 -14.03 -2.50 -28.00
CA ARG A 343 -13.19 -1.84 -26.99
C ARG A 343 -13.92 -0.65 -26.36
N ALA A 344 -14.58 0.17 -27.18
CA ALA A 344 -15.38 1.31 -26.71
C ALA A 344 -16.56 0.86 -25.83
N LYS A 345 -17.20 -0.27 -26.15
CA LYS A 345 -18.24 -0.87 -25.28
C LYS A 345 -17.68 -1.27 -23.92
N GLY A 346 -16.49 -1.87 -23.87
CA GLY A 346 -15.82 -2.22 -22.62
C GLY A 346 -15.50 -0.98 -21.76
N ILE A 347 -15.02 0.10 -22.40
CA ILE A 347 -14.76 1.38 -21.73
C ILE A 347 -16.05 1.98 -21.17
N ALA A 348 -17.13 1.99 -21.95
CA ALA A 348 -18.43 2.52 -21.53
C ALA A 348 -18.97 1.81 -20.27
N ILE A 349 -18.72 0.51 -20.11
CA ILE A 349 -19.08 -0.22 -18.88
C ILE A 349 -18.31 0.35 -17.69
N VAL A 350 -17.00 0.52 -17.81
CA VAL A 350 -16.16 1.06 -16.73
C VAL A 350 -16.52 2.52 -16.42
N GLU A 351 -16.87 3.32 -17.44
CA GLU A 351 -17.38 4.68 -17.28
C GLU A 351 -18.70 4.72 -16.51
N ARG A 352 -19.65 3.83 -16.82
CA ARG A 352 -20.91 3.72 -16.07
C ARG A 352 -20.69 3.37 -14.60
N LEU A 353 -19.76 2.44 -14.33
CA LEU A 353 -19.36 2.11 -12.95
C LEU A 353 -18.73 3.32 -12.24
N ARG A 354 -17.91 4.10 -12.95
CA ARG A 354 -17.32 5.34 -12.43
C ARG A 354 -18.38 6.38 -12.09
N GLN A 355 -19.31 6.64 -13.01
CA GLN A 355 -20.41 7.58 -12.80
C GLN A 355 -21.25 7.19 -11.57
N ALA A 356 -21.51 5.90 -11.36
CA ALA A 356 -22.24 5.42 -10.19
C ALA A 356 -21.52 5.74 -8.88
N VAL A 357 -20.21 5.48 -8.79
CA VAL A 357 -19.44 5.76 -7.56
C VAL A 357 -19.27 7.26 -7.30
N ASP A 358 -19.12 8.06 -8.36
CA ASP A 358 -19.03 9.52 -8.25
C ASP A 358 -20.36 10.10 -7.74
N GLN A 359 -21.51 9.64 -8.28
CA GLN A 359 -22.83 9.99 -7.78
C GLN A 359 -23.02 9.61 -6.29
N TRP A 360 -22.62 8.40 -5.89
CA TRP A 360 -22.78 7.97 -4.50
C TRP A 360 -21.96 8.82 -3.53
N LYS A 361 -20.78 9.26 -3.97
CA LYS A 361 -19.90 10.14 -3.20
C LYS A 361 -20.53 11.52 -2.98
N GLU A 362 -21.16 12.09 -4.01
CA GLU A 362 -21.90 13.36 -3.89
C GLU A 362 -23.06 13.25 -2.89
N GLU A 363 -23.75 12.10 -2.88
CA GLU A 363 -24.94 11.89 -2.04
C GLU A 363 -24.65 11.65 -0.55
N ASN A 364 -23.50 11.07 -0.19
CA ASN A 364 -23.22 10.67 1.20
C ASN A 364 -21.85 11.10 1.77
N GLY A 365 -21.03 11.79 0.98
CA GLY A 365 -19.72 12.28 1.42
C GLY A 365 -18.67 11.19 1.68
N LEU A 366 -18.94 9.93 1.35
CA LEU A 366 -17.99 8.82 1.46
C LEU A 366 -17.26 8.62 0.13
N TRP A 367 -15.98 8.24 0.17
CA TRP A 367 -15.19 8.06 -1.04
C TRP A 367 -15.42 6.67 -1.66
N PHE A 368 -16.31 6.57 -2.64
CA PHE A 368 -16.44 5.37 -3.46
C PHE A 368 -15.48 5.41 -4.65
N GLN A 369 -14.98 4.25 -5.05
CA GLN A 369 -14.16 4.09 -6.24
C GLN A 369 -14.45 2.77 -6.95
N SER A 370 -14.32 2.76 -8.28
CA SER A 370 -14.30 1.51 -9.04
C SER A 370 -12.93 0.85 -8.92
N LEU A 371 -12.90 -0.47 -8.77
CA LEU A 371 -11.69 -1.26 -8.60
C LEU A 371 -11.79 -2.53 -9.44
N GLN A 372 -10.82 -2.78 -10.32
CA GLN A 372 -10.72 -4.09 -10.96
C GLN A 372 -10.23 -5.11 -9.94
N HIS A 373 -11.07 -6.10 -9.61
CA HIS A 373 -10.78 -7.05 -8.53
C HIS A 373 -9.55 -7.91 -8.86
N ALA A 374 -8.68 -8.15 -7.87
CA ALA A 374 -7.53 -9.03 -8.03
C ALA A 374 -8.00 -10.48 -8.03
N GLU A 375 -7.95 -11.12 -9.19
CA GLU A 375 -8.03 -12.58 -9.30
C GLU A 375 -6.72 -13.22 -8.83
#